data_AF-A0A7C9V633-F1
#
_entry.id   AF-A0A7C9V633-F1
#
_cell.length_a   1.000
_cell.length_b   1.000
_cell.length_c   1.000
_cell.angle_alpha   90.00
_cell.angle_beta   90.00
_cell.angle_gamma   90.00
#
_symmetry.space_group_name_H-M   'P 1'
#
loop_
_entity.id
_entity.type
_entity.pdbx_description
1 polymer ?
#
loop_
_entity_poly.entity_id
_entity_poly.type
_entity_poly.pdbx_seq_one_letter_code
_entity_poly.pdbx_strand_id
1 'polypeptide(L)'
;MNFFATLFSRRGAAIVGAAMLSACTVVEGPGPGPGPYPGPRPEPGPRFCTREYQPVCARRGGDRQSFPNACEADRAGYRVIRDGQCRGDDGGGGMGPRPPRPEYPGLGTRPPRPEYPGPGTRPPRPDPEQAFCTQDYRPVCATRRGSTRTFGNACEARAADYRIVDQNGPC
;
A
#
# COMPACT_ATOMS: atom_id res chain seq x y z
N MET A 1 -35.67 -40.28 36.74
CA MET A 1 -36.69 -40.20 37.81
C MET A 1 -35.99 -40.33 39.16
N ASN A 2 -36.31 -39.70 40.28
CA ASN A 2 -37.19 -38.59 40.73
C ASN A 2 -36.64 -38.14 42.12
N PHE A 3 -37.02 -37.05 42.81
CA PHE A 3 -38.04 -35.99 42.67
C PHE A 3 -37.48 -34.69 43.33
N PHE A 4 -38.07 -33.53 43.05
CA PHE A 4 -37.97 -32.34 43.93
C PHE A 4 -39.13 -32.37 44.95
N ALA A 5 -38.88 -32.02 46.23
CA ALA A 5 -39.96 -31.74 47.20
C ALA A 5 -39.53 -30.72 48.26
N THR A 6 -40.07 -29.51 48.13
CA THR A 6 -40.06 -28.37 49.06
C THR A 6 -40.54 -28.69 50.48
N LEU A 7 -39.91 -28.07 51.49
CA LEU A 7 -40.57 -27.72 52.76
C LEU A 7 -40.11 -26.32 53.25
N PHE A 8 -40.82 -25.29 52.81
CA PHE A 8 -40.70 -23.92 53.33
C PHE A 8 -41.32 -23.84 54.74
N SER A 9 -40.50 -23.79 55.80
CA SER A 9 -41.02 -23.61 57.17
C SER A 9 -41.26 -22.12 57.48
N ARG A 10 -42.54 -21.73 57.54
CA ARG A 10 -43.01 -20.33 57.61
C ARG A 10 -43.15 -19.80 59.05
N ARG A 11 -42.08 -19.67 59.85
CA ARG A 11 -42.09 -18.87 61.11
C ARG A 11 -40.71 -18.24 61.37
N GLY A 12 -40.66 -16.93 61.65
CA GLY A 12 -39.41 -16.23 61.97
C GLY A 12 -39.20 -14.84 61.34
N ALA A 13 -40.21 -14.23 60.72
CA ALA A 13 -40.17 -12.78 60.51
C ALA A 13 -40.13 -12.07 61.88
N ALA A 14 -39.35 -10.98 61.97
CA ALA A 14 -39.12 -10.16 63.17
C ALA A 14 -38.17 -10.72 64.26
N ILE A 15 -36.87 -10.84 63.92
CA ILE A 15 -35.80 -10.55 64.89
C ILE A 15 -34.88 -9.45 64.31
N VAL A 16 -35.07 -8.24 64.83
CA VAL A 16 -34.08 -7.17 64.98
C VAL A 16 -33.42 -6.60 63.71
N GLY A 17 -34.00 -5.52 63.18
CA GLY A 17 -33.32 -4.58 62.29
C GLY A 17 -32.36 -3.66 63.06
N ALA A 18 -31.23 -4.19 63.52
CA ALA A 18 -30.18 -3.43 64.23
C ALA A 18 -28.76 -3.74 63.72
N ALA A 19 -28.61 -3.82 62.39
CA ALA A 19 -27.31 -3.80 61.71
C ALA A 19 -27.26 -2.70 60.63
N MET A 20 -27.96 -1.58 60.86
CA MET A 20 -27.78 -0.38 60.06
C MET A 20 -26.36 0.17 60.25
N LEU A 21 -25.75 0.61 59.14
CA LEU A 21 -24.43 1.27 59.07
C LEU A 21 -23.18 0.37 59.16
N SER A 22 -23.26 -0.89 58.72
CA SER A 22 -22.06 -1.63 58.30
C SER A 22 -21.51 -1.07 56.98
N ALA A 23 -20.74 0.02 57.09
CA ALA A 23 -19.87 0.66 56.11
C ALA A 23 -20.07 0.26 54.62
N CYS A 24 -20.76 1.13 53.88
CA CYS A 24 -20.58 1.23 52.43
C CYS A 24 -19.17 1.77 52.14
N THR A 25 -18.14 0.92 52.16
CA THR A 25 -16.85 1.27 51.59
C THR A 25 -17.03 1.41 50.09
N VAL A 26 -17.04 2.65 49.60
CA VAL A 26 -16.83 2.91 48.17
C VAL A 26 -15.43 2.37 47.88
N VAL A 27 -15.36 1.26 47.15
CA VAL A 27 -14.14 0.91 46.43
C VAL A 27 -14.00 1.97 45.36
N GLU A 28 -13.19 2.99 45.65
CA GLU A 28 -12.59 3.81 44.60
C GLU A 28 -11.75 2.85 43.75
N GLY A 29 -12.37 2.32 42.69
CA GLY A 29 -11.62 1.63 41.64
C GLY A 29 -10.50 2.57 41.21
N PRO A 30 -9.27 2.06 41.01
CA PRO A 30 -8.10 2.91 40.77
C PRO A 30 -8.45 3.91 39.68
N GLY A 31 -8.47 5.19 40.04
CA GLY A 31 -8.85 6.26 39.14
C GLY A 31 -8.02 6.17 37.86
N PRO A 32 -8.53 6.66 36.71
CA PRO A 32 -7.78 6.61 35.45
C PRO A 32 -6.39 7.17 35.71
N GLY A 33 -5.40 6.29 35.64
CA GLY A 33 -4.04 6.60 36.09
C GLY A 33 -3.50 7.82 35.34
N PRO A 34 -2.50 8.53 35.88
CA PRO A 34 -1.87 9.64 35.17
C PRO A 34 -1.57 9.20 33.74
N GLY A 35 -2.19 9.91 32.78
CA GLY A 35 -2.13 9.55 31.36
C GLY A 35 -0.68 9.38 30.92
N PRO A 36 -0.41 8.52 29.90
CA PRO A 36 0.93 8.07 29.56
C PRO A 36 1.91 9.25 29.56
N TYR A 37 2.87 9.20 30.50
CA TYR A 37 3.83 10.27 30.73
C TYR A 37 4.44 10.72 29.40
N PRO A 38 4.61 12.04 29.17
CA PRO A 38 5.36 12.53 28.02
C PRO A 38 6.69 11.78 27.96
N GLY A 39 6.88 11.00 26.89
CA GLY A 39 8.04 10.12 26.79
C GLY A 39 9.36 10.89 26.93
N PRO A 40 10.47 10.21 27.29
CA PRO A 40 11.77 10.84 27.40
C PRO A 40 12.04 11.77 26.22
N ARG A 41 12.49 13.01 26.52
CA ARG A 41 12.95 13.93 25.49
C ARG A 41 13.98 13.18 24.64
N PRO A 42 13.93 13.24 23.30
CA PRO A 42 14.87 12.51 22.45
C PRO A 42 16.30 12.78 22.92
N GLU A 43 17.03 11.71 23.24
CA GLU A 43 18.43 11.81 23.63
C GLU A 43 19.23 12.47 22.49
N PRO A 44 20.32 13.20 22.79
CA PRO A 44 21.18 13.75 21.76
C PRO A 44 21.64 12.64 20.82
N GLY A 45 21.28 12.76 19.54
CA GLY A 45 21.56 11.74 18.52
C GLY A 45 23.05 11.38 18.40
N PRO A 46 23.36 10.23 17.79
CA PRO A 46 24.73 9.73 17.68
C PRO A 46 25.67 10.77 17.05
N ARG A 47 26.82 10.99 17.69
CA ARG A 47 27.81 12.00 17.24
C ARG A 47 28.49 11.63 15.92
N PHE A 48 28.57 10.33 15.63
CA PHE A 48 29.21 9.76 14.45
C PHE A 48 28.31 8.69 13.85
N CYS A 49 28.20 8.67 12.52
CA CYS A 49 27.47 7.65 11.78
C CYS A 49 28.40 6.85 10.87
N THR A 50 28.06 5.58 10.66
CA THR A 50 28.72 4.74 9.67
C THR A 50 28.37 5.22 8.25
N ARG A 51 29.26 4.97 7.29
CA ARG A 51 28.99 5.18 5.86
C ARG A 51 28.19 4.04 5.22
N GLU A 52 27.51 3.24 6.03
CA GLU A 52 26.68 2.15 5.56
C GLU A 52 25.38 2.69 4.96
N TYR A 53 24.94 2.11 3.83
CA TYR A 53 23.74 2.55 3.13
C TYR A 53 22.60 1.54 3.35
N GLN A 54 21.75 1.85 4.32
CA GLN A 54 20.52 1.12 4.64
C GLN A 54 19.38 2.14 4.70
N PRO A 55 18.82 2.55 3.55
CA PRO A 55 18.01 3.75 3.45
C PRO A 55 16.71 3.64 4.24
N VAL A 56 16.32 4.73 4.90
CA VAL A 56 15.10 4.82 5.71
C VAL A 56 14.28 6.06 5.34
N CYS A 57 12.97 6.00 5.55
CA CYS A 57 12.09 7.16 5.51
C CYS A 57 11.81 7.60 6.94
N ALA A 58 12.06 8.86 7.23
CA ALA A 58 11.93 9.43 8.56
C ALA A 58 11.11 10.72 8.51
N ARG A 59 10.51 11.08 9.64
CA ARG A 59 9.62 12.25 9.77
C ARG A 59 10.00 13.15 10.93
N ARG A 60 9.90 14.46 10.72
CA ARG A 60 10.03 15.49 11.77
C ARG A 60 8.87 16.48 11.62
N GLY A 61 7.93 16.46 12.55
CA GLY A 61 6.69 17.25 12.41
C GLY A 61 5.89 16.81 11.18
N GLY A 62 5.64 17.75 10.26
CA GLY A 62 5.00 17.47 8.96
C GLY A 62 5.95 16.89 7.91
N ASP A 63 7.25 17.17 8.01
CA ASP A 63 8.23 16.91 6.95
C ASP A 63 8.62 15.42 6.89
N ARG A 64 8.65 14.83 5.69
CA ARG A 64 9.08 13.45 5.45
C ARG A 64 10.29 13.42 4.52
N GLN A 65 11.40 12.86 4.98
CA GLN A 65 12.65 12.82 4.21
C GLN A 65 13.27 11.42 4.25
N SER A 66 13.96 11.08 3.16
CA SER A 66 14.74 9.84 3.06
C SER A 66 16.18 10.08 3.50
N PHE A 67 16.70 9.23 4.36
CA PHE A 67 18.08 9.27 4.87
C PHE A 67 18.87 8.06 4.39
N PRO A 68 20.21 8.17 4.24
CA PRO A 68 21.05 7.06 3.77
C PRO A 68 21.12 5.89 4.77
N ASN A 69 20.93 6.17 6.06
CA ASN A 69 20.74 5.20 7.13
C ASN A 69 19.99 5.81 8.32
N ALA A 70 19.59 4.97 9.28
CA ALA A 70 18.89 5.40 10.49
C ALA A 70 19.71 6.38 11.35
N CYS A 71 21.02 6.17 11.47
CA CYS A 71 21.89 7.05 12.27
C CYS A 71 21.86 8.50 11.77
N GLU A 72 21.96 8.73 10.45
CA GLU A 72 21.88 10.08 9.90
C GLU A 72 20.48 10.70 10.04
N ALA A 73 19.41 9.88 10.09
CA ALA A 73 18.06 10.36 10.39
C ALA A 73 17.95 10.84 11.85
N ASP A 74 18.40 10.02 12.81
CA ASP A 74 18.38 10.34 14.24
C ASP A 74 19.27 11.53 14.57
N ARG A 75 20.46 11.60 13.96
CA ARG A 75 21.39 12.73 14.05
C ARG A 75 20.81 14.02 13.47
N ALA A 76 19.97 13.93 12.43
CA ALA A 76 19.20 15.06 11.89
C ALA A 76 17.92 15.39 12.69
N GLY A 77 17.60 14.63 13.74
CA GLY A 77 16.41 14.81 14.57
C GLY A 77 15.10 14.35 13.91
N TYR A 78 15.18 13.46 12.92
CA TYR A 78 14.02 12.82 12.29
C TYR A 78 13.78 11.45 12.91
N ARG A 79 12.52 11.12 13.21
CA ARG A 79 12.15 9.77 13.68
C ARG A 79 11.89 8.87 12.47
N VAL A 80 12.60 7.75 12.38
CA VAL A 80 12.35 6.72 11.36
C VAL A 80 10.89 6.23 11.46
N ILE A 81 10.20 6.16 10.32
CA ILE A 81 8.81 5.69 10.23
C ILE A 81 8.67 4.39 9.40
N ARG A 82 9.66 4.07 8.57
CA ARG A 82 9.75 2.81 7.80
C ARG A 82 11.13 2.62 7.18
N ASP A 83 11.43 1.38 6.83
CA ASP A 83 12.56 1.02 5.99
C ASP A 83 12.32 1.36 4.50
N GLY A 84 13.42 1.58 3.79
CA GLY A 84 13.46 2.09 2.43
C GLY A 84 13.14 3.59 2.35
N GLN A 85 13.43 4.19 1.20
CA GLN A 85 13.13 5.60 0.93
C GLN A 85 11.62 5.89 0.99
N CYS A 86 11.28 7.15 1.26
CA CYS A 86 9.92 7.63 1.20
C CYS A 86 9.36 7.47 -0.22
N ARG A 87 8.13 6.95 -0.33
CA ARG A 87 7.42 6.76 -1.60
C ARG A 87 6.30 7.80 -1.71
N GLY A 88 6.40 8.67 -2.71
CA GLY A 88 5.33 9.61 -3.07
C GLY A 88 5.17 10.78 -2.09
N ASP A 89 5.17 11.97 -2.69
CA ASP A 89 4.49 13.18 -2.23
C ASP A 89 5.07 13.92 -1.01
N ASP A 90 5.22 15.23 -1.23
CA ASP A 90 5.49 16.34 -0.30
C ASP A 90 6.85 16.39 0.43
N GLY A 91 7.81 17.06 -0.24
CA GLY A 91 8.78 17.95 0.43
C GLY A 91 10.14 17.35 0.80
N GLY A 92 11.18 17.68 0.03
CA GLY A 92 12.57 17.49 0.48
C GLY A 92 13.23 16.18 0.07
N GLY A 93 13.07 15.77 -1.19
CA GLY A 93 13.97 14.79 -1.80
C GLY A 93 15.41 15.30 -1.77
N GLY A 94 16.24 14.75 -0.87
CA GLY A 94 17.64 15.08 -0.68
C GLY A 94 18.53 14.65 -1.84
N MET A 95 18.38 15.27 -3.00
CA MET A 95 19.52 15.50 -3.87
C MET A 95 20.28 16.68 -3.26
N GLY A 96 21.56 16.47 -2.92
CA GLY A 96 22.47 17.59 -2.64
C GLY A 96 22.50 18.58 -3.80
N PRO A 97 23.07 19.79 -3.62
CA PRO A 97 23.05 20.83 -4.63
C PRO A 97 23.49 20.27 -5.98
N ARG A 98 22.54 20.20 -6.93
CA ARG A 98 22.84 19.76 -8.29
C ARG A 98 23.88 20.73 -8.83
N PRO A 99 25.05 20.27 -9.30
CA PRO A 99 25.99 21.18 -9.94
C PRO A 99 25.27 21.88 -11.09
N PRO A 100 25.57 23.16 -11.36
CA PRO A 100 25.01 23.83 -12.53
C PRO A 100 25.32 22.97 -13.75
N ARG A 101 24.31 22.72 -14.57
CA ARG A 101 24.54 22.07 -15.86
C ARG A 101 25.55 22.93 -16.61
N PRO A 102 26.63 22.37 -17.17
CA PRO A 102 27.47 23.12 -18.09
C PRO A 102 26.56 23.66 -19.19
N GLU A 103 26.56 24.98 -19.35
CA GLU A 103 25.70 25.67 -20.31
C GLU A 103 26.32 25.51 -21.70
N TYR A 104 26.16 24.31 -22.27
CA TYR A 104 26.55 23.99 -23.64
C TYR A 104 25.72 24.85 -24.60
N PRO A 105 26.33 25.81 -25.33
CA PRO A 105 25.59 26.60 -26.31
C PRO A 105 25.17 25.68 -27.46
N GLY A 106 23.86 25.50 -27.66
CA GLY A 106 23.33 24.73 -28.78
C GLY A 106 22.07 23.89 -28.50
N LEU A 107 21.74 23.59 -27.24
CA LEU A 107 20.54 22.79 -26.92
C LEU A 107 19.26 23.63 -26.71
N GLY A 108 19.18 24.78 -27.40
CA GLY A 108 18.18 25.84 -27.18
C GLY A 108 16.77 25.55 -27.73
N THR A 109 16.61 24.53 -28.57
CA THR A 109 15.30 24.08 -29.06
C THR A 109 15.08 22.63 -28.66
N ARG A 110 14.17 22.41 -27.70
CA ARG A 110 13.55 21.09 -27.55
C ARG A 110 12.81 20.83 -28.87
N PRO A 111 13.10 19.75 -29.61
CA PRO A 111 12.31 19.41 -30.80
C PRO A 111 10.83 19.32 -30.40
N PRO A 112 9.89 19.61 -31.31
CA PRO A 112 8.47 19.37 -31.04
C PRO A 112 8.33 17.93 -30.55
N ARG A 113 7.55 17.74 -29.47
CA ARG A 113 7.22 16.38 -29.04
C ARG A 113 6.58 15.71 -30.25
N PRO A 114 7.03 14.52 -30.69
CA PRO A 114 6.25 13.73 -31.63
C PRO A 114 4.85 13.62 -31.06
N GLU A 115 3.85 13.87 -31.89
CA GLU A 115 2.45 13.90 -31.47
C GLU A 115 1.98 12.45 -31.31
N TYR A 116 2.48 11.81 -30.25
CA TYR A 116 2.12 10.46 -29.87
C TYR A 116 0.61 10.43 -29.66
N PRO A 117 -0.11 9.55 -30.38
CA PRO A 117 -1.52 9.29 -30.12
C PRO A 117 -1.71 9.05 -28.62
N GLY A 118 -2.57 9.87 -27.99
CA GLY A 118 -2.62 10.00 -26.53
C GLY A 118 -2.98 8.68 -25.83
N PRO A 119 -2.67 8.53 -24.52
CA PRO A 119 -3.02 7.32 -23.78
C PRO A 119 -4.53 7.09 -23.83
N GLY A 120 -4.97 6.12 -24.65
CA GLY A 120 -6.37 5.88 -24.99
C GLY A 120 -6.61 5.60 -26.48
N THR A 121 -5.77 6.12 -27.38
CA THR A 121 -5.80 5.74 -28.79
C THR A 121 -5.18 4.36 -28.97
N ARG A 122 -6.01 3.36 -29.28
CA ARG A 122 -5.52 2.08 -29.78
C ARG A 122 -4.76 2.33 -31.08
N PRO A 123 -3.51 1.84 -31.26
CA PRO A 123 -2.84 1.91 -32.55
C PRO A 123 -3.74 1.32 -33.65
N PRO A 124 -3.69 1.84 -34.89
CA PRO A 124 -4.35 1.18 -36.01
C PRO A 124 -3.88 -0.29 -36.03
N ARG A 125 -4.81 -1.20 -36.30
CA ARG A 125 -4.40 -2.60 -36.51
C ARG A 125 -3.48 -2.61 -37.74
N PRO A 126 -2.39 -3.39 -37.73
CA PRO A 126 -1.59 -3.59 -38.94
C PRO A 126 -2.53 -4.02 -40.06
N ASP A 127 -2.33 -3.48 -41.27
CA ASP A 127 -3.14 -3.88 -42.42
C ASP A 127 -3.00 -5.40 -42.62
N PRO A 128 -4.11 -6.13 -42.84
CA PRO A 128 -4.11 -7.58 -43.10
C PRO A 128 -3.03 -8.05 -44.08
N GLU A 129 -2.76 -7.28 -45.14
CA GLU A 129 -1.75 -7.56 -46.16
C GLU A 129 -0.29 -7.50 -45.68
N GLN A 130 -0.02 -6.86 -44.53
CA GLN A 130 1.33 -6.61 -44.01
C GLN A 130 1.65 -7.46 -42.76
N ALA A 131 0.77 -8.39 -42.38
CA ALA A 131 0.92 -9.19 -41.17
C ALA A 131 1.88 -10.38 -41.35
N PHE A 132 3.12 -10.23 -40.90
CA PHE A 132 4.09 -11.32 -40.81
C PHE A 132 3.84 -12.16 -39.54
N CYS A 133 3.23 -13.33 -39.71
CA CYS A 133 2.98 -14.26 -38.60
C CYS A 133 4.06 -15.35 -38.49
N THR A 134 4.43 -15.69 -37.25
CA THR A 134 5.25 -16.87 -36.97
C THR A 134 4.44 -18.15 -37.19
N GLN A 135 5.13 -19.25 -37.48
CA GLN A 135 4.55 -20.59 -37.58
C GLN A 135 4.44 -21.30 -36.21
N ASP A 136 4.32 -20.52 -35.11
CA ASP A 136 4.10 -21.06 -33.77
C ASP A 136 2.67 -21.58 -33.67
N TYR A 137 2.47 -22.86 -33.35
CA TYR A 137 1.14 -23.48 -33.29
C TYR A 137 0.53 -23.31 -31.89
N ARG A 138 -0.38 -22.33 -31.78
CA ARG A 138 -1.11 -21.97 -30.57
C ARG A 138 -2.58 -21.74 -30.96
N PRO A 139 -3.36 -22.81 -31.16
CA PRO A 139 -4.64 -22.70 -31.83
C PRO A 139 -5.62 -21.83 -31.05
N VAL A 140 -6.34 -20.98 -31.79
CA VAL A 140 -7.36 -20.10 -31.23
C VAL A 140 -8.68 -20.27 -31.98
N CYS A 141 -9.78 -20.19 -31.24
CA CYS A 141 -11.11 -20.11 -31.83
C CYS A 141 -11.46 -18.65 -32.11
N ALA A 142 -11.86 -18.34 -33.35
CA ALA A 142 -12.17 -16.97 -33.75
C ALA A 142 -13.41 -16.89 -34.65
N THR A 143 -14.13 -15.77 -34.60
CA THR A 143 -15.37 -15.54 -35.35
C THR A 143 -15.28 -14.31 -36.25
N ARG A 144 -15.93 -14.39 -37.41
CA ARG A 144 -16.08 -13.29 -38.39
C ARG A 144 -17.44 -13.39 -39.06
N ARG A 145 -18.25 -12.33 -38.94
CA ARG A 145 -19.61 -12.23 -39.55
C ARG A 145 -20.52 -13.43 -39.26
N GLY A 146 -20.42 -14.03 -38.07
CA GLY A 146 -21.20 -15.21 -37.67
C GLY A 146 -20.58 -16.57 -38.03
N SER A 147 -19.54 -16.60 -38.87
CA SER A 147 -18.76 -17.83 -39.13
C SER A 147 -17.62 -17.98 -38.13
N THR A 148 -17.47 -19.16 -37.57
CA THR A 148 -16.50 -19.47 -36.51
C THR A 148 -15.48 -20.49 -37.03
N ARG A 149 -14.18 -20.25 -36.80
CA ARG A 149 -13.06 -21.02 -37.35
C ARG A 149 -11.88 -21.08 -36.38
N THR A 150 -11.22 -22.23 -36.36
CA THR A 150 -9.90 -22.43 -35.75
C THR A 150 -8.80 -21.85 -36.62
N PHE A 151 -7.83 -21.18 -36.01
CA PHE A 151 -6.59 -20.71 -36.65
C PHE A 151 -5.38 -21.38 -36.00
N GLY A 152 -4.27 -21.50 -36.73
CA GLY A 152 -3.03 -22.07 -36.21
C GLY A 152 -2.44 -21.21 -35.09
N ASN A 153 -2.60 -19.88 -35.17
CA ASN A 153 -2.35 -18.98 -34.04
C ASN A 153 -3.14 -17.67 -34.05
N ALA A 154 -2.98 -16.92 -32.95
CA ALA A 154 -3.61 -15.63 -32.73
C ALA A 154 -3.16 -14.52 -33.71
N CYS A 155 -2.00 -14.65 -34.37
CA CYS A 155 -1.58 -13.71 -35.40
C CYS A 155 -2.40 -13.95 -36.67
N GLU A 156 -2.45 -15.20 -37.16
CA GLU A 156 -3.22 -15.59 -38.35
C GLU A 156 -4.71 -15.21 -38.22
N ALA A 157 -5.32 -15.47 -37.06
CA ALA A 157 -6.71 -15.09 -36.80
C ALA A 157 -6.95 -13.58 -36.95
N ARG A 158 -6.02 -12.75 -36.45
CA ARG A 158 -6.12 -11.29 -36.51
C ARG A 158 -5.80 -10.74 -37.91
N ALA A 159 -4.82 -11.33 -38.59
CA ALA A 159 -4.47 -11.03 -39.98
C ALA A 159 -5.66 -11.33 -40.92
N ALA A 160 -6.36 -12.44 -40.70
CA ALA A 160 -7.56 -12.80 -41.45
C ALA A 160 -8.83 -11.98 -41.08
N ASP A 161 -8.72 -10.97 -40.21
CA ASP A 161 -9.83 -10.15 -39.70
C ASP A 161 -10.91 -10.97 -38.93
N TYR A 162 -10.48 -11.99 -38.18
CA TYR A 162 -11.33 -12.70 -37.21
C TYR A 162 -11.14 -12.14 -35.80
N ARG A 163 -12.24 -12.08 -35.03
CA ARG A 163 -12.23 -11.77 -33.61
C ARG A 163 -12.05 -13.08 -32.83
N ILE A 164 -10.94 -13.22 -32.12
CA ILE A 164 -10.70 -14.35 -31.21
C ILE A 164 -11.78 -14.35 -30.11
N VAL A 165 -12.40 -15.52 -29.89
CA VAL A 165 -13.41 -15.77 -28.85
C VAL A 165 -12.91 -16.74 -27.77
N ASP A 166 -12.03 -17.69 -28.12
CA ASP A 166 -11.28 -18.51 -27.17
C ASP A 166 -9.80 -18.56 -27.58
N GLN A 167 -8.91 -18.55 -26.58
CA GLN A 167 -7.45 -18.60 -26.73
C GLN A 167 -6.87 -19.98 -26.41
N ASN A 168 -7.69 -20.92 -25.93
CA ASN A 168 -7.24 -22.18 -25.33
C ASN A 168 -7.40 -23.41 -26.24
N GLY A 169 -7.77 -23.23 -27.52
CA GLY A 169 -7.99 -24.36 -28.41
C GLY A 169 -8.80 -24.04 -29.67
N PRO A 170 -9.20 -25.09 -30.42
CA PRO A 170 -10.06 -24.98 -31.58
C PRO A 170 -11.51 -24.61 -31.22
N CYS A 171 -12.25 -24.18 -32.24
CA CYS A 171 -13.71 -24.24 -32.26
C CYS A 171 -14.20 -25.65 -32.63
#